data_AF-A0A239TGF1-F1
#
_entry.id   AF-A0A239TGF1-F1
#
_cell.length_a   1.000
_cell.length_b   1.000
_cell.length_c   1.000
_cell.angle_alpha   90.00
_cell.angle_beta   90.00
_cell.angle_gamma   90.00
#
_symmetry.space_group_name_H-M   'P 1'
#
loop_
_entity.id
_entity.type
_entity.pdbx_description
1 polymer ?
#
loop_
_entity_poly.entity_id
_entity_poly.type
_entity_poly.pdbx_seq_one_letter_code
_entity_poly.pdbx_strand_id
1 'polypeptide(L)'
;MDQYEASEFMIDLRDINMSWDQLITDEDELVEAGYPQSLINHWIENGMIASFSPNDGGIKHFYTQDVFKATAVQLKLQSEAEHDMETTD
;
A
#
# COMPACT_ATOMS: atom_id res chain seq x y z
N MET A 1 -5.72 17.56 12.42
CA MET A 1 -5.50 16.10 12.36
C MET A 1 -4.03 15.90 12.11
N ASP A 2 -3.41 15.03 12.90
CA ASP A 2 -1.97 14.96 13.12
C ASP A 2 -1.18 14.65 11.84
N GLN A 3 -0.15 15.46 11.56
CA GLN A 3 0.82 15.23 10.49
C GLN A 3 1.54 13.87 10.59
N TYR A 4 1.43 13.20 11.74
CA TYR A 4 2.01 11.90 12.01
C TYR A 4 1.25 10.74 11.33
N GLU A 5 -0.08 10.82 11.19
CA GLU A 5 -0.84 9.73 10.55
C GLU A 5 -0.66 9.70 9.02
N ALA A 6 -0.40 10.85 8.40
CA ALA A 6 -0.21 10.90 6.95
C ALA A 6 1.03 10.10 6.49
N SER A 7 2.10 10.11 7.29
CA SER A 7 3.36 9.45 6.92
C SER A 7 3.28 7.91 6.93
N GLU A 8 2.39 7.32 7.74
CA GLU A 8 2.24 5.87 7.86
C GLU A 8 1.55 5.23 6.64
N PHE A 9 0.93 6.06 5.79
CA PHE A 9 0.23 5.65 4.58
C PHE A 9 0.88 6.19 3.29
N MET A 10 2.01 6.90 3.40
CA MET A 10 2.72 7.40 2.22
C MET A 10 3.62 6.34 1.60
N ILE A 11 3.61 6.27 0.27
CA ILE A 11 4.57 5.50 -0.53
C ILE A 11 5.30 6.39 -1.53
N ASP A 12 6.58 6.10 -1.74
CA ASP A 12 7.40 6.67 -2.81
C ASP A 12 7.78 5.55 -3.78
N LEU A 13 7.34 5.66 -5.05
CA LEU A 13 7.65 4.66 -6.08
C LEU A 13 9.15 4.48 -6.32
N ARG A 14 9.99 5.46 -5.96
CA ARG A 14 11.46 5.35 -6.07
C ARG A 14 12.04 4.38 -5.04
N ASP A 15 11.35 4.21 -3.92
CA ASP A 15 11.75 3.32 -2.84
C ASP A 15 11.08 1.95 -2.95
N ILE A 16 10.03 1.83 -3.80
CA ILE A 16 9.35 0.55 -4.05
C ILE A 16 10.17 -0.36 -4.98
N ASN A 17 10.66 -1.47 -4.45
CA ASN A 17 11.40 -2.50 -5.19
C ASN A 17 10.60 -3.80 -5.32
N MET A 18 9.46 -3.74 -6.01
CA MET A 18 8.55 -4.87 -6.17
C MET A 18 8.71 -5.59 -7.52
N SER A 19 8.66 -6.93 -7.50
CA SER A 19 8.69 -7.77 -8.71
C SER A 19 7.31 -7.90 -9.35
N TRP A 20 6.95 -6.94 -10.20
CA TRP A 20 5.63 -6.86 -10.82
C TRP A 20 5.30 -7.98 -11.84
N ASP A 21 6.30 -8.77 -12.23
CA ASP A 21 6.19 -9.92 -13.13
C ASP A 21 5.71 -11.20 -12.41
N GLN A 22 5.78 -11.23 -11.09
CA GLN A 22 5.24 -12.34 -10.29
C GLN A 22 3.72 -12.25 -10.21
N LEU A 23 3.05 -13.41 -10.24
CA LEU A 23 1.58 -13.48 -10.12
C LEU A 23 1.09 -13.24 -8.69
N ILE A 24 1.89 -13.69 -7.72
CA ILE A 24 1.59 -13.72 -6.30
C ILE A 24 2.75 -13.03 -5.58
N THR A 25 2.40 -12.31 -4.52
CA THR A 25 3.35 -11.79 -3.54
C THR A 25 2.81 -12.03 -2.14
N ASP A 26 3.66 -11.90 -1.13
CA ASP A 26 3.29 -12.06 0.26
C ASP A 26 3.55 -10.80 1.12
N GLU A 27 3.01 -10.80 2.33
CA GLU A 27 3.11 -9.65 3.25
C GLU A 27 4.55 -9.24 3.57
N ASP A 28 5.45 -10.21 3.74
CA ASP A 28 6.85 -9.93 4.06
C ASP A 28 7.57 -9.35 2.84
N GLU A 29 7.32 -9.89 1.65
CA GLU A 29 7.83 -9.34 0.38
C GLU A 29 7.38 -7.90 0.14
N LEU A 30 6.14 -7.55 0.50
CA LEU A 30 5.66 -6.16 0.38
C LEU A 30 6.40 -5.21 1.32
N VAL A 31 6.64 -5.63 2.57
CA VAL A 31 7.41 -4.81 3.52
C VAL A 31 8.85 -4.66 3.06
N GLU A 32 9.49 -5.74 2.60
CA GLU A 32 10.84 -5.71 2.03
C GLU A 32 10.92 -4.85 0.76
N ALA A 33 9.86 -4.83 -0.04
CA ALA A 33 9.73 -3.98 -1.21
C ALA A 33 9.51 -2.51 -0.86
N GLY A 34 9.36 -2.12 0.41
CA GLY A 34 9.27 -0.73 0.86
C GLY A 34 7.87 -0.24 1.20
N TYR A 35 6.86 -1.12 1.22
CA TYR A 35 5.51 -0.75 1.65
C TYR A 35 5.43 -0.68 3.19
N PRO A 36 4.90 0.42 3.77
CA PRO A 36 4.65 0.49 5.21
C PRO A 36 3.65 -0.59 5.65
N GLN A 37 3.96 -1.30 6.74
CA GLN A 37 3.06 -2.32 7.30
C GLN A 37 1.67 -1.75 7.64
N SER A 38 1.62 -0.52 8.16
CA SER A 38 0.34 0.17 8.46
C SER A 38 -0.52 0.33 7.20
N LEU A 39 0.09 0.67 6.06
CA LEU A 39 -0.61 0.80 4.78
C LEU A 39 -1.14 -0.54 4.29
N ILE A 40 -0.33 -1.60 4.37
CA ILE A 40 -0.76 -2.95 3.98
C ILE A 40 -1.98 -3.37 4.82
N ASN A 41 -1.91 -3.19 6.14
CA ASN A 41 -3.02 -3.48 7.05
C ASN A 41 -4.27 -2.67 6.69
N HIS A 42 -4.11 -1.37 6.42
CA HIS A 42 -5.20 -0.52 6.01
C HIS A 42 -5.84 -0.95 4.68
N TRP A 43 -5.05 -1.36 3.69
CA TRP A 43 -5.59 -1.89 2.45
C TRP A 43 -6.38 -3.18 2.65
N ILE A 44 -5.94 -4.05 3.56
CA ILE A 44 -6.66 -5.29 3.90
C ILE A 44 -7.97 -4.97 4.62
N GLU A 45 -7.93 -4.11 5.65
CA GLU A 45 -9.10 -3.74 6.46
C GLU A 45 -10.18 -3.04 5.63
N ASN A 46 -9.78 -2.22 4.64
CA ASN A 46 -10.69 -1.54 3.74
C ASN A 46 -11.04 -2.35 2.48
N GLY A 47 -10.54 -3.58 2.35
CA GLY A 47 -10.82 -4.47 1.22
C GLY A 47 -10.25 -4.00 -0.13
N MET A 48 -9.22 -3.15 -0.11
CA MET A 48 -8.49 -2.73 -1.32
C MET A 48 -7.65 -3.87 -1.90
N ILE A 49 -7.07 -4.69 -1.03
CA ILE A 49 -6.46 -5.97 -1.39
C ILE A 49 -7.06 -7.06 -0.50
N ALA A 50 -7.13 -8.29 -1.01
CA ALA A 50 -7.64 -9.43 -0.28
C ALA A 50 -6.60 -10.54 -0.25
N SER A 51 -6.24 -11.01 0.95
CA SER A 51 -5.45 -12.22 1.08
C SER A 51 -6.26 -13.42 0.61
N PHE A 52 -5.66 -14.28 -0.21
CA PHE A 52 -6.26 -15.57 -0.56
C PHE A 52 -5.68 -16.73 0.27
N SER A 53 -4.62 -16.50 1.06
CA SER A 53 -4.15 -17.46 2.05
C SER A 53 -5.04 -17.43 3.30
N PRO A 54 -5.14 -18.54 4.04
CA PRO A 54 -6.05 -18.63 5.17
C PRO A 54 -5.60 -17.73 6.34
N ASN A 55 -6.60 -17.17 7.04
CA ASN A 55 -6.43 -16.11 8.06
C ASN A 55 -5.78 -16.58 9.39
N ASP A 56 -5.38 -17.84 9.50
CA ASP A 56 -4.98 -18.53 10.72
C ASP A 56 -3.47 -18.43 11.03
N GLY A 57 -2.97 -17.19 11.08
CA GLY A 57 -1.64 -16.87 11.62
C GLY A 57 -0.46 -17.20 10.69
N GLY A 58 -0.74 -17.53 9.43
CA GLY A 58 0.26 -17.63 8.36
C GLY A 58 0.52 -16.31 7.65
N ILE A 59 1.56 -16.29 6.82
CA ILE A 59 1.88 -15.16 5.95
C ILE A 59 0.73 -14.94 4.96
N LYS A 60 0.26 -13.69 4.86
CA LYS A 60 -0.81 -13.32 3.93
C LYS A 60 -0.27 -13.27 2.50
N HIS A 61 -0.98 -13.88 1.56
CA HIS A 61 -0.60 -13.90 0.14
C HIS A 61 -1.63 -13.16 -0.70
N PHE A 62 -1.14 -12.36 -1.64
CA PHE A 62 -1.93 -11.45 -2.45
C PHE A 62 -1.62 -11.66 -3.93
N TYR A 63 -2.58 -11.35 -4.80
CA TYR A 63 -2.28 -11.21 -6.21
C TYR A 63 -1.52 -9.91 -6.43
N THR A 64 -0.35 -9.99 -7.07
CA THR A 64 0.49 -8.83 -7.38
C THR A 64 -0.27 -7.76 -8.17
N GLN A 65 -1.23 -8.17 -9.01
CA GLN A 65 -2.10 -7.26 -9.74
C GLN A 65 -2.97 -6.38 -8.82
N ASP A 66 -3.46 -6.92 -7.70
CA ASP A 66 -4.31 -6.16 -6.79
C ASP A 66 -3.48 -5.17 -5.95
N VAL A 67 -2.27 -5.58 -5.56
CA VAL A 67 -1.26 -4.68 -4.96
C VAL A 67 -0.92 -3.53 -5.90
N PHE A 68 -0.75 -3.80 -7.20
CA PHE A 68 -0.50 -2.76 -8.21
C PHE A 68 -1.64 -1.73 -8.28
N LYS A 69 -2.89 -2.20 -8.31
CA LYS A 69 -4.07 -1.30 -8.32
C LYS A 69 -4.12 -0.45 -7.05
N ALA A 70 -3.91 -1.07 -5.89
CA ALA A 70 -3.92 -0.36 -4.61
C ALA A 70 -2.81 0.71 -4.55
N THR A 71 -1.62 0.38 -5.02
CA THR A 71 -0.49 1.31 -5.17
C THR A 71 -0.86 2.52 -6.03
N ALA A 72 -1.48 2.29 -7.20
CA ALA A 72 -1.88 3.36 -8.10
C ALA A 72 -2.95 4.29 -7.49
N VAL A 73 -3.91 3.72 -6.76
CA VAL A 73 -4.94 4.50 -6.04
C VAL A 73 -4.29 5.31 -4.92
N GLN A 74 -3.38 4.73 -4.16
CA GLN A 74 -2.69 5.40 -3.07
C GLN A 74 -1.90 6.63 -3.54
N LEU A 75 -1.16 6.51 -4.64
CA LEU A 75 -0.42 7.63 -5.23
C LEU A 75 -1.35 8.75 -5.70
N LYS A 76 -2.51 8.38 -6.27
CA LYS A 76 -3.50 9.36 -6.68
C LYS A 76 -4.04 10.14 -5.47
N LEU A 77 -4.41 9.44 -4.40
CA LEU A 77 -4.89 10.07 -3.16
C LEU A 77 -3.83 10.98 -2.52
N GLN A 78 -2.56 10.54 -2.50
CA GLN A 78 -1.44 11.36 -2.04
C GLN A 78 -1.31 12.65 -2.87
N SER A 79 -1.39 12.56 -4.19
CA SER A 79 -1.28 13.74 -5.07
C SER A 79 -2.45 14.72 -4.92
N GLU A 80 -3.67 14.22 -4.66
CA GLU A 80 -4.84 15.07 -4.41
C GLU A 80 -4.72 15.79 -3.06
N ALA A 81 -4.21 15.11 -2.03
CA ALA A 81 -3.95 15.72 -0.72
C ALA A 81 -2.87 16.81 -0.75
N GLU A 82 -1.83 16.64 -1.57
CA GLU A 82 -0.79 17.67 -1.79
C GLU A 82 -1.36 18.91 -2.49
N HIS A 83 -2.18 18.72 -3.52
CA HIS A 83 -2.78 19.81 -4.30
C HIS A 83 -3.78 20.66 -3.48
N ASP A 84 -4.55 20.04 -2.58
CA ASP A 84 -5.47 20.77 -1.70
C ASP A 84 -4.74 21.63 -0.65
N MET A 85 -3.54 21.22 -0.22
CA MET A 85 -2.70 22.05 0.67
C MET A 85 -2.08 23.26 -0.04
N GLU A 86 -1.77 23.16 -1.35
CA GLU A 86 -1.17 24.26 -2.13
C GLU A 86 -2.18 25.34 -2.53
N THR A 87 -3.48 25.01 -2.62
CA THR A 87 -4.53 25.93 -3.07
C THR A 87 -5.18 26.75 -1.94
N THR A 88 -4.72 26.58 -0.70
CA THR A 88 -5.28 27.26 0.49
C THR A 88 -4.42 28.44 0.99
N ASP A 89 -3.44 28.92 0.21
CA ASP A 89 -2.61 30.12 0.48
C ASP A 89 -3.10 31.36 -0.31
#